data_AF-A0A7N2KQ78-F1
#
_entry.id   AF-A0A7N2KQ78-F1
#
_cell.length_a   1.000
_cell.length_b   1.000
_cell.length_c   1.000
_cell.angle_alpha   90.00
_cell.angle_beta   90.00
_cell.angle_gamma   90.00
#
_symmetry.space_group_name_H-M   'P 1'
#
loop_
_entity.id
_entity.type
_entity.pdbx_description
1 polymer ?
#
loop_
_entity_poly.entity_id
_entity_poly.type
_entity_poly.pdbx_seq_one_letter_code
_entity_poly.pdbx_strand_id
1 'polypeptide(L)'
;MAEAIHNLALILKNHPQPQNDAEFLLVKQTRPPKFNDEEYDSYVDSDLWDLPSTQLNLLHGNSESPIVVEGAQSINLTNFDLHSALTKVLEQVGFEVTDGGEWKFWKYVEEAEFGPGLPVHTVFIMGKLLAGDRNLQERCKWMSVQSCLSWLLEVKPSSDRVGPLTVVGLVNDSIQPADQKVPSILRHQEYPPGVKLVPIGSKTAKPFRTTNLIIFAPENVSNESENNSFVACGDALIVDPGCRSEFHEELQKIVAALPRKLVVFVTHHHRDHVDGLSIVQKCNPNATLLVHENTMRRIGKVFIES
;
A
#
# COMPACT_ATOMS: atom_id res chain seq x y z
N MET A 1 25.46 3.92 -2.98
CA MET A 1 24.07 3.59 -2.63
C MET A 1 23.63 2.48 -3.55
N ALA A 2 22.86 1.50 -3.08
CA ALA A 2 22.20 0.56 -3.98
C ALA A 2 21.30 1.37 -4.93
N GLU A 3 21.21 0.94 -6.19
CA GLU A 3 20.37 1.60 -7.18
C GLU A 3 18.90 1.42 -6.76
N ALA A 4 18.17 2.52 -6.59
CA ALA A 4 16.77 2.54 -6.18
C ALA A 4 16.03 3.63 -6.94
N ILE A 5 14.77 3.36 -7.27
CA ILE A 5 13.87 4.34 -7.89
C ILE A 5 13.34 5.22 -6.76
N HIS A 6 13.52 6.53 -6.90
CA HIS A 6 12.97 7.51 -5.97
C HIS A 6 11.84 8.26 -6.65
N ASN A 7 10.75 8.46 -5.92
CA ASN A 7 9.59 9.25 -6.34
C ASN A 7 9.38 10.42 -5.38
N LEU A 8 8.79 11.49 -5.91
CA LEU A 8 8.22 12.58 -5.14
C LEU A 8 6.70 12.50 -5.26
N ALA A 9 6.01 12.47 -4.13
CA ALA A 9 4.56 12.64 -4.04
C ALA A 9 4.25 13.94 -3.28
N LEU A 10 3.32 14.75 -3.82
CA LEU A 10 2.99 16.04 -3.23
C LEU A 10 1.61 16.00 -2.57
N ILE A 11 1.56 16.42 -1.31
CA ILE A 11 0.33 16.67 -0.55
C ILE A 11 0.08 18.18 -0.60
N LEU A 12 -0.72 18.61 -1.57
CA LEU A 12 -1.05 20.01 -1.73
C LEU A 12 -2.32 20.34 -0.96
N LYS A 13 -2.23 21.24 0.02
CA LYS A 13 -3.35 21.72 0.82
C LYS A 13 -3.82 23.09 0.34
N ASN A 14 -5.13 23.32 0.47
CA ASN A 14 -5.72 24.63 0.21
C ASN A 14 -5.34 25.65 1.31
N HIS A 15 -5.35 26.94 0.98
CA HIS A 15 -5.04 28.04 1.91
C HIS A 15 -6.01 28.03 3.12
N PRO A 16 -5.61 28.44 4.34
CA PRO A 16 -6.41 28.28 5.54
C PRO A 16 -7.70 29.08 5.49
N GLN A 17 -8.80 28.40 5.17
CA GLN A 17 -10.05 28.61 5.87
C GLN A 17 -10.12 27.54 6.96
N PRO A 18 -10.48 27.90 8.21
CA PRO A 18 -10.46 26.97 9.34
C PRO A 18 -11.38 25.74 9.20
N GLN A 19 -12.18 25.65 8.13
CA GLN A 19 -13.00 24.48 7.79
C GLN A 19 -12.36 23.57 6.71
N ASN A 20 -11.40 24.06 5.92
CA ASN A 20 -10.81 23.35 4.76
C ASN A 20 -9.36 22.87 4.95
N ASP A 21 -8.76 23.07 6.13
CA ASP A 21 -7.39 22.58 6.45
C ASP A 21 -7.24 21.04 6.40
N ALA A 22 -8.36 20.32 6.27
CA ALA A 22 -8.45 18.88 6.17
C ALA A 22 -8.40 18.33 4.73
N GLU A 23 -8.51 19.20 3.72
CA GLU A 23 -8.53 18.79 2.32
C GLU A 23 -7.15 18.85 1.67
N PHE A 24 -6.93 17.92 0.74
CA PHE A 24 -5.74 17.83 -0.10
C PHE A 24 -6.13 17.50 -1.53
N LEU A 25 -5.28 17.90 -2.46
CA LEU A 25 -5.55 17.74 -3.89
C LEU A 25 -5.14 16.35 -4.38
N LEU A 26 -6.07 15.66 -5.04
CA LEU A 26 -5.81 14.45 -5.80
C LEU A 26 -5.87 14.73 -7.29
N VAL A 27 -5.10 13.95 -8.06
CA VAL A 27 -5.14 13.95 -9.52
C VAL A 27 -5.64 12.61 -10.04
N LYS A 28 -6.47 12.68 -11.07
CA LYS A 28 -6.97 11.53 -11.81
C LYS A 28 -5.82 10.83 -12.53
N GLN A 29 -5.58 9.57 -12.19
CA GLN A 29 -4.52 8.77 -12.78
C GLN A 29 -4.86 8.36 -14.21
N THR A 30 -3.82 8.17 -15.02
CA THR A 30 -3.98 7.71 -16.39
C THR A 30 -4.51 6.27 -16.38
N ARG A 31 -5.58 6.02 -17.14
CA ARG A 31 -6.13 4.66 -17.26
C ARG A 31 -5.10 3.73 -17.92
N PRO A 32 -5.07 2.44 -17.55
CA PRO A 32 -4.25 1.46 -18.25
C PRO A 32 -4.54 1.48 -19.76
N PRO A 33 -3.54 1.18 -20.61
CA PRO A 33 -3.77 0.99 -22.04
C PRO A 33 -4.83 -0.09 -22.27
N LYS A 34 -5.66 0.11 -23.29
CA LYS A 34 -6.64 -0.89 -23.70
C LYS A 34 -5.97 -2.11 -24.30
N PHE A 35 -6.54 -3.28 -24.04
CA PHE A 35 -6.16 -4.54 -24.65
C PHE A 35 -6.74 -4.69 -26.07
N ASN A 36 -7.69 -3.82 -26.46
CA ASN A 36 -8.48 -3.93 -27.69
C ASN A 36 -9.29 -5.23 -27.73
N ASP A 37 -9.73 -5.66 -26.56
CA ASP A 37 -10.60 -6.81 -26.35
C ASP A 37 -11.76 -6.32 -25.48
N GLU A 38 -12.99 -6.51 -25.97
CA GLU A 38 -14.18 -5.93 -25.35
C GLU A 38 -14.39 -6.45 -23.93
N GLU A 39 -14.12 -7.74 -23.69
CA GLU A 39 -14.27 -8.34 -22.37
C GLU A 39 -13.23 -7.75 -21.41
N TYR A 40 -11.95 -7.74 -21.80
CA TYR A 40 -10.89 -7.23 -20.93
C TYR A 40 -11.00 -5.73 -20.68
N ASP A 41 -11.34 -4.96 -21.70
CA ASP A 41 -11.49 -3.50 -21.60
C ASP A 41 -12.73 -3.12 -20.76
N SER A 42 -13.71 -4.01 -20.63
CA SER A 42 -14.90 -3.79 -19.78
C SER A 42 -14.58 -3.83 -18.28
N TYR A 43 -13.46 -4.45 -17.86
CA TYR A 43 -13.07 -4.50 -16.46
C TYR A 43 -12.57 -3.16 -15.90
N VAL A 44 -12.22 -2.19 -16.76
CA VAL A 44 -11.87 -0.83 -16.33
C VAL A 44 -13.16 -0.05 -16.07
N ASP A 45 -13.67 -0.15 -14.85
CA ASP A 45 -15.00 0.33 -14.47
C ASP A 45 -15.03 1.74 -13.86
N SER A 46 -13.89 2.25 -13.39
CA SER A 46 -13.81 3.43 -12.53
C SER A 46 -12.51 4.22 -12.74
N ASP A 47 -12.53 5.48 -12.29
CA ASP A 47 -11.34 6.32 -12.28
C ASP A 47 -10.57 6.14 -10.97
N LEU A 48 -9.24 6.14 -11.07
CA LEU A 48 -8.34 6.11 -9.92
C LEU A 48 -7.86 7.53 -9.62
N TRP A 49 -7.99 7.96 -8.38
CA TRP A 49 -7.55 9.25 -7.89
C TRP A 49 -6.42 9.04 -6.88
N ASP A 50 -5.29 9.71 -7.08
CA ASP A 50 -4.14 9.56 -6.19
C ASP A 50 -3.37 10.88 -6.05
N LEU A 51 -2.40 10.92 -5.13
CA LEU A 51 -1.54 12.08 -4.96
C LEU A 51 -0.75 12.34 -6.26
N PRO A 52 -0.61 13.61 -6.68
CA PRO A 52 0.22 13.94 -7.83
C PRO A 52 1.68 13.58 -7.50
N SER A 53 2.35 12.92 -8.43
CA SER A 53 3.68 12.37 -8.21
C SER A 53 4.53 12.29 -9.47
N THR A 54 5.85 12.22 -9.29
CA THR A 54 6.82 12.07 -10.36
C THR A 54 8.08 11.37 -9.86
N GLN A 55 8.90 10.86 -10.78
CA GLN A 55 10.24 10.38 -10.46
C GLN A 55 11.12 11.52 -9.92
N LEU A 56 11.81 11.25 -8.80
CA LEU A 56 12.76 12.13 -8.14
C LEU A 56 14.19 11.70 -8.52
N ASN A 57 14.80 12.45 -9.43
CA ASN A 57 16.11 12.09 -9.98
C ASN A 57 17.26 12.51 -9.05
N LEU A 58 18.34 11.73 -9.04
CA LEU A 58 19.57 12.08 -8.35
C LEU A 58 20.33 13.20 -9.10
N LEU A 59 20.85 14.15 -8.35
CA LEU A 59 21.77 15.17 -8.88
C LEU A 59 23.16 14.57 -9.07
N HIS A 60 23.72 14.80 -10.25
CA HIS A 60 25.12 14.48 -10.53
C HIS A 60 25.98 15.70 -10.22
N GLY A 61 26.20 15.98 -8.93
CA GLY A 61 27.00 17.11 -8.43
C GLY A 61 26.29 17.95 -7.35
N ASN A 62 27.01 18.91 -6.76
CA ASN A 62 26.41 19.85 -5.82
C ASN A 62 25.63 20.92 -6.59
N SER A 63 24.30 20.82 -6.59
CA SER A 63 23.41 21.88 -7.03
C SER A 63 22.61 22.36 -5.82
N GLU A 64 22.70 23.65 -5.51
CA GLU A 64 21.84 24.26 -4.50
C GLU A 64 20.43 24.36 -5.07
N SER A 65 19.49 23.61 -4.50
CA SER A 65 18.07 23.78 -4.81
C SER A 65 17.59 25.11 -4.24
N PRO A 66 16.90 25.97 -5.03
CA PRO A 66 16.32 27.20 -4.53
C PRO A 66 15.12 26.95 -3.58
N ILE A 67 14.64 25.70 -3.52
CA ILE A 67 13.51 25.29 -2.68
C ILE A 67 14.02 24.80 -1.33
N VAL A 68 13.60 25.48 -0.27
CA VAL A 68 13.83 25.06 1.11
C VAL A 68 12.66 24.20 1.57
N VAL A 69 12.96 22.98 2.02
CA VAL A 69 11.98 22.06 2.62
C VAL A 69 12.30 21.91 4.10
N GLU A 70 11.36 22.27 4.95
CA GLU A 70 11.52 22.13 6.40
C GLU A 70 11.42 20.66 6.84
N GLY A 71 12.26 20.22 7.78
CA GLY A 71 12.05 18.96 8.52
C GLY A 71 12.62 17.66 7.92
N ALA A 72 13.37 17.71 6.82
CA ALA A 72 13.99 16.52 6.22
C ALA A 72 15.19 16.01 7.04
N GLN A 73 14.96 15.14 8.02
CA GLN A 73 16.03 14.55 8.87
C GLN A 73 16.43 13.13 8.45
N SER A 74 15.50 12.36 7.87
CA SER A 74 15.72 10.95 7.52
C SER A 74 16.33 10.74 6.13
N ILE A 75 16.31 11.77 5.28
CA ILE A 75 16.84 11.73 3.92
C ILE A 75 17.49 13.06 3.58
N ASN A 76 18.65 13.01 2.93
CA ASN A 76 19.30 14.22 2.44
C ASN A 76 18.71 14.63 1.08
N LEU A 77 17.74 15.54 1.10
CA LEU A 77 17.07 16.04 -0.11
C LEU A 77 18.01 16.80 -1.06
N THR A 78 19.18 17.26 -0.61
CA THR A 78 20.15 17.95 -1.48
C THR A 78 20.77 17.05 -2.54
N ASN A 79 20.60 15.73 -2.42
CA ASN A 79 21.08 14.77 -3.40
C ASN A 79 20.13 14.63 -4.61
N PHE A 80 18.97 15.28 -4.58
CA PHE A 80 17.91 15.11 -5.57
C PHE A 80 17.57 16.41 -6.28
N ASP A 81 17.15 16.31 -7.55
CA ASP A 81 16.65 17.44 -8.34
C ASP A 81 15.20 17.73 -7.93
N LEU A 82 15.06 18.30 -6.73
CA LEU A 82 13.78 18.58 -6.13
C LEU A 82 13.00 19.65 -6.88
N HIS A 83 13.68 20.68 -7.40
CA HIS A 83 13.03 21.77 -8.13
C HIS A 83 12.33 21.26 -9.40
N SER A 84 13.03 20.48 -10.23
CA SER A 84 12.41 19.91 -11.43
C SER A 84 11.29 18.93 -11.08
N ALA A 85 11.44 18.15 -10.01
CA ALA A 85 10.40 17.23 -9.56
C ALA A 85 9.14 17.98 -9.08
N LEU A 86 9.27 19.00 -8.23
CA LEU A 86 8.14 19.81 -7.76
C LEU A 86 7.45 20.54 -8.92
N THR A 87 8.21 21.10 -9.86
CA THR A 87 7.66 21.75 -11.06
C THR A 87 6.78 20.77 -11.84
N LYS A 88 7.29 19.58 -12.16
CA LYS A 88 6.52 18.55 -12.90
C LYS A 88 5.27 18.08 -12.16
N VAL A 89 5.33 17.97 -10.83
CA VAL A 89 4.18 17.55 -10.02
C VAL A 89 3.11 18.63 -9.99
N LEU A 90 3.49 19.89 -9.87
CA LEU A 90 2.57 21.03 -9.86
C LEU A 90 1.94 21.28 -11.24
N GLU A 91 2.67 21.05 -12.34
CA GLU A 91 2.11 21.09 -13.70
C GLU A 91 0.94 20.12 -13.88
N GLN A 92 0.94 18.95 -13.22
CA GLN A 92 -0.17 17.97 -13.29
C GLN A 92 -1.48 18.53 -12.72
N VAL A 93 -1.38 19.52 -11.84
CA VAL A 93 -2.51 20.13 -11.13
C VAL A 93 -2.72 21.59 -11.54
N GLY A 94 -2.00 22.08 -12.55
CA GLY A 94 -2.16 23.44 -13.09
C GLY A 94 -1.60 24.55 -12.19
N PHE A 95 -0.63 24.24 -11.35
CA PHE A 95 0.04 25.19 -10.46
C PHE A 95 1.53 25.33 -10.81
N GLU A 96 2.13 26.43 -10.34
CA GLU A 96 3.57 26.67 -10.42
C GLU A 96 4.21 26.59 -9.02
N VAL A 97 5.54 26.42 -8.95
CA VAL A 97 6.28 26.38 -7.67
C VAL A 97 6.04 27.64 -6.83
N THR A 98 5.89 28.79 -7.49
CA THR A 98 5.59 30.10 -6.89
C THR A 98 4.18 30.20 -6.30
N ASP A 99 3.26 29.32 -6.69
CA ASP A 99 1.91 29.26 -6.12
C ASP A 99 1.92 28.59 -4.73
N GLY A 100 2.99 27.85 -4.39
CA GLY A 100 3.19 27.25 -3.08
C GLY A 100 3.92 28.19 -2.11
N GLY A 101 3.47 28.21 -0.85
CA GLY A 101 4.04 29.06 0.19
C GLY A 101 5.12 28.37 0.99
N GLU A 102 4.71 27.41 1.82
CA GLU A 102 5.60 26.62 2.69
C GLU A 102 5.67 25.18 2.19
N TRP A 103 6.89 24.68 1.97
CA TRP A 103 7.16 23.27 1.67
C TRP A 103 7.73 22.57 2.89
N LYS A 104 7.06 21.50 3.33
CA LYS A 104 7.46 20.72 4.51
C LYS A 104 7.66 19.27 4.14
N PHE A 105 8.74 18.69 4.62
CA PHE A 105 8.95 17.26 4.54
C PHE A 105 7.87 16.60 5.39
N TRP A 106 7.12 15.68 4.77
CA TRP A 106 6.09 14.92 5.45
C TRP A 106 6.67 13.61 5.96
N LYS A 107 7.10 12.74 5.03
CA LYS A 107 7.77 11.49 5.36
C LYS A 107 8.50 10.88 4.17
N TYR A 108 9.29 9.86 4.46
CA TYR A 108 9.97 9.02 3.49
C TYR A 108 9.52 7.58 3.69
N VAL A 109 9.04 6.94 2.62
CA VAL A 109 8.57 5.55 2.67
C VAL A 109 9.43 4.69 1.77
N GLU A 110 10.04 3.67 2.37
CA GLU A 110 10.68 2.59 1.62
C GLU A 110 9.65 1.49 1.34
N GLU A 111 9.32 1.26 0.06
CA GLU A 111 8.43 0.17 -0.30
C GLU A 111 9.09 -1.19 -0.05
N ALA A 112 8.28 -2.18 0.29
CA ALA A 112 8.76 -3.55 0.47
C ALA A 112 9.09 -4.19 -0.89
N GLU A 113 9.99 -5.17 -0.91
CA GLU A 113 10.49 -5.78 -2.16
C GLU A 113 9.50 -6.83 -2.71
N PHE A 114 8.47 -6.34 -3.40
CA PHE A 114 7.40 -7.16 -3.98
C PHE A 114 7.76 -7.82 -5.32
N GLY A 115 8.89 -7.45 -5.94
CA GLY A 115 9.22 -7.86 -7.30
C GLY A 115 10.70 -7.78 -7.63
N PRO A 116 11.08 -8.21 -8.84
CA PRO A 116 12.48 -8.30 -9.28
C PRO A 116 13.09 -6.94 -9.67
N GLY A 117 12.30 -5.87 -9.63
CA GLY A 117 12.73 -4.52 -9.98
C GLY A 117 13.64 -3.90 -8.92
N LEU A 118 14.11 -2.69 -9.22
CA LEU A 118 14.81 -1.88 -8.22
C LEU A 118 13.85 -1.54 -7.07
N PRO A 119 14.34 -1.44 -5.82
CA PRO A 119 13.55 -0.90 -4.72
C PRO A 119 12.97 0.47 -5.09
N VAL A 120 11.72 0.70 -4.68
CA VAL A 120 11.03 1.97 -4.89
C VAL A 120 10.89 2.67 -3.55
N HIS A 121 11.24 3.95 -3.52
CA HIS A 121 11.14 4.78 -2.34
C HIS A 121 10.42 6.08 -2.69
N THR A 122 9.55 6.54 -1.81
CA THR A 122 8.74 7.73 -2.07
C THR A 122 8.97 8.78 -0.98
N VAL A 123 9.38 9.98 -1.41
CA VAL A 123 9.45 11.18 -0.58
C VAL A 123 8.09 11.89 -0.67
N PHE A 124 7.47 12.13 0.47
CA PHE A 124 6.26 12.92 0.58
C PHE A 124 6.60 14.33 1.04
N ILE A 125 6.18 15.32 0.27
CA ILE A 125 6.27 16.73 0.65
C ILE A 125 4.87 17.31 0.77
N MET A 126 4.66 18.09 1.80
CA MET A 126 3.45 18.87 1.99
C MET A 126 3.67 20.30 1.54
N GLY A 127 2.76 20.81 0.71
CA GLY A 127 2.74 22.19 0.26
C GLY A 127 1.42 22.86 0.66
N LYS A 128 1.45 24.17 0.89
CA LYS A 128 0.25 25.01 1.05
C LYS A 128 0.16 26.02 -0.09
N LEU A 129 -0.98 26.09 -0.75
CA LEU A 129 -1.22 27.12 -1.77
C LEU A 129 -1.33 28.51 -1.14
N LEU A 130 -0.68 29.51 -1.76
CA LEU A 130 -0.68 30.91 -1.33
C LEU A 130 -1.96 31.65 -1.76
N ALA A 131 -2.38 31.45 -3.01
CA ALA A 131 -3.66 31.92 -3.49
C ALA A 131 -4.68 30.78 -3.31
N GLY A 132 -5.88 31.10 -2.81
CA GLY A 132 -6.95 30.12 -2.64
C GLY A 132 -7.39 29.46 -3.96
N ASP A 133 -8.42 28.62 -3.86
CA ASP A 133 -8.93 27.77 -4.93
C ASP A 133 -9.01 28.47 -6.29
N ARG A 134 -8.17 28.04 -7.24
CA ARG A 134 -8.34 28.35 -8.67
C ARG A 134 -9.28 27.29 -9.24
N ASN A 135 -10.08 27.63 -10.25
CA ASN A 135 -10.91 26.65 -10.96
C ASN A 135 -10.07 25.41 -11.31
N LEU A 136 -10.30 24.32 -10.57
CA LEU A 136 -9.60 23.07 -10.77
C LEU A 136 -9.95 22.52 -12.15
N GLN A 137 -8.95 21.97 -12.83
CA GLN A 137 -9.20 21.21 -14.04
C GLN A 137 -10.05 19.97 -13.71
N GLU A 138 -10.80 19.44 -14.69
CA GLU A 138 -11.62 18.22 -14.54
C GLU A 138 -10.82 16.97 -14.09
N ARG A 139 -9.48 17.08 -14.05
CA ARG A 139 -8.54 16.04 -13.64
C ARG A 139 -8.10 16.14 -12.19
N CYS A 140 -8.56 17.14 -11.44
CA CYS A 140 -8.17 17.36 -10.05
C CYS A 140 -9.40 17.36 -9.14
N LYS A 141 -9.23 16.91 -7.90
CA LYS A 141 -10.32 16.86 -6.91
C LYS A 141 -9.76 17.13 -5.51
N TRP A 142 -10.37 18.05 -4.78
CA TRP A 142 -10.13 18.23 -3.35
C TRP A 142 -10.79 17.08 -2.59
N MET A 143 -10.03 16.41 -1.73
CA MET A 143 -10.50 15.29 -0.93
C MET A 143 -10.02 15.42 0.51
N SER A 144 -10.83 14.92 1.44
CA SER A 144 -10.43 14.73 2.83
C SER A 144 -10.04 13.28 3.08
N VAL A 145 -9.28 13.06 4.16
CA VAL A 145 -8.92 11.71 4.62
C VAL A 145 -10.17 10.84 4.85
N GLN A 146 -11.21 11.42 5.47
CA GLN A 146 -12.47 10.72 5.74
C GLN A 146 -13.18 10.30 4.46
N SER A 147 -13.17 11.15 3.42
CA SER A 147 -13.77 10.82 2.13
C SER A 147 -13.01 9.69 1.44
N CYS A 148 -11.68 9.71 1.50
CA CYS A 148 -10.84 8.64 0.98
C CYS A 148 -11.10 7.32 1.72
N LEU A 149 -11.22 7.35 3.05
CA LEU A 149 -11.54 6.18 3.85
C LEU A 149 -12.91 5.60 3.49
N SER A 150 -13.93 6.45 3.30
CA SER A 150 -15.26 6.02 2.86
C SER A 150 -15.19 5.31 1.49
N TRP A 151 -14.42 5.83 0.53
CA TRP A 151 -14.25 5.16 -0.78
C TRP A 151 -13.53 3.82 -0.71
N LEU A 152 -12.62 3.65 0.26
CA LEU A 152 -11.92 2.37 0.48
C LEU A 152 -12.84 1.33 1.14
N LEU A 153 -13.78 1.75 1.99
CA LEU A 153 -14.68 0.87 2.72
C LEU A 153 -15.97 0.55 1.95
N GLU A 154 -16.56 1.53 1.26
CA GLU A 154 -17.84 1.42 0.55
C GLU A 154 -17.65 1.20 -0.96
N VAL A 155 -16.91 0.16 -1.32
CA VAL A 155 -16.65 -0.20 -2.71
C VAL A 155 -17.95 -0.59 -3.42
N LYS A 156 -18.39 0.26 -4.36
CA LYS A 156 -19.50 -0.01 -5.29
C LYS A 156 -18.96 -0.14 -6.73
N PRO A 157 -19.63 -0.90 -7.62
CA PRO A 157 -19.29 -0.92 -9.04
C PRO A 157 -19.28 0.48 -9.63
N SER A 158 -18.28 0.79 -10.46
CA SER A 158 -18.14 2.09 -11.14
C SER A 158 -17.93 3.32 -10.25
N SER A 159 -17.74 3.15 -8.95
CA SER A 159 -17.32 4.26 -8.06
C SER A 159 -15.84 4.55 -8.21
N ASP A 160 -15.49 5.83 -8.10
CA ASP A 160 -14.10 6.30 -8.03
C ASP A 160 -13.28 5.53 -6.98
N ARG A 161 -11.98 5.35 -7.26
CA ARG A 161 -11.02 4.63 -6.43
C ARG A 161 -9.95 5.57 -5.88
N VAL A 162 -9.42 5.23 -4.71
CA VAL A 162 -8.28 5.91 -4.10
C VAL A 162 -7.01 5.12 -4.37
N GLY A 163 -5.96 5.78 -4.82
CA GLY A 163 -4.67 5.17 -5.11
C GLY A 163 -3.77 4.98 -3.89
N PRO A 164 -2.71 4.17 -4.06
CA PRO A 164 -1.83 3.77 -2.97
C PRO A 164 -1.03 4.92 -2.36
N LEU A 165 -0.63 5.95 -3.11
CA LEU A 165 0.16 7.05 -2.53
C LEU A 165 -0.65 7.85 -1.51
N THR A 166 -1.94 8.04 -1.75
CA THR A 166 -2.87 8.70 -0.83
C THR A 166 -3.02 7.87 0.44
N VAL A 167 -3.18 6.56 0.30
CA VAL A 167 -3.35 5.66 1.44
C VAL A 167 -2.09 5.60 2.28
N VAL A 168 -0.96 5.28 1.65
CA VAL A 168 0.34 5.18 2.30
C VAL A 168 0.77 6.53 2.84
N GLY A 169 0.53 7.62 2.12
CA GLY A 169 0.98 8.97 2.46
C GLY A 169 0.19 9.64 3.58
N LEU A 170 -1.13 9.41 3.65
CA LEU A 170 -2.03 10.16 4.53
C LEU A 170 -3.03 9.28 5.30
N VAL A 171 -3.75 8.38 4.61
CA VAL A 171 -4.89 7.67 5.23
C VAL A 171 -4.42 6.76 6.36
N ASN A 172 -3.37 5.98 6.16
CA ASN A 172 -2.86 5.07 7.19
C ASN A 172 -2.40 5.80 8.45
N ASP A 173 -1.82 7.00 8.33
CA ASP A 173 -1.36 7.79 9.48
C ASP A 173 -2.51 8.40 10.30
N SER A 174 -3.70 8.52 9.70
CA SER A 174 -4.88 9.09 10.36
C SER A 174 -5.66 8.09 11.20
N ILE A 175 -5.49 6.81 10.90
CA ILE A 175 -6.12 5.70 11.61
C ILE A 175 -5.23 5.44 12.82
N GLN A 176 -5.84 5.35 14.01
CA GLN A 176 -5.10 4.98 15.22
C GLN A 176 -4.25 3.75 14.92
N PRO A 177 -2.99 3.70 15.37
CA PRO A 177 -2.16 2.53 15.16
C PRO A 177 -2.80 1.35 15.90
N ALA A 178 -3.61 0.55 15.22
CA ALA A 178 -3.07 -0.66 14.65
C ALA A 178 -2.07 -1.35 15.58
N ASP A 179 -2.43 -1.79 16.79
CA ASP A 179 -1.63 -2.62 17.69
C ASP A 179 -0.87 -3.59 16.80
N GLN A 180 0.44 -3.34 16.62
CA GLN A 180 1.18 -3.88 15.48
C GLN A 180 1.38 -5.39 15.69
N LYS A 181 0.37 -6.19 15.30
CA LYS A 181 0.39 -7.65 15.33
C LYS A 181 1.42 -8.23 14.36
N VAL A 182 1.97 -7.43 13.46
CA VAL A 182 3.09 -7.83 12.60
C VAL A 182 4.37 -7.26 13.22
N PRO A 183 5.38 -8.09 13.50
CA PRO A 183 6.64 -7.62 14.06
C PRO A 183 7.25 -6.47 13.23
N SER A 184 7.65 -5.38 13.89
CA SER A 184 8.22 -4.17 13.26
C SER A 184 9.50 -4.39 12.45
N ILE A 185 10.11 -5.56 12.58
CA ILE A 185 11.31 -5.98 11.86
C ILE A 185 11.00 -6.26 10.37
N LEU A 186 9.72 -6.52 10.03
CA LEU A 186 9.33 -6.89 8.68
C LEU A 186 8.87 -5.68 7.87
N ARG A 187 9.56 -5.46 6.74
CA ARG A 187 9.12 -4.50 5.73
C ARG A 187 7.78 -4.97 5.18
N HIS A 188 6.75 -4.15 5.34
CA HIS A 188 5.41 -4.43 4.87
C HIS A 188 4.79 -3.16 4.31
N GLN A 189 3.76 -3.34 3.49
CA GLN A 189 2.91 -2.26 3.03
C GLN A 189 1.49 -2.53 3.51
N GLU A 190 0.79 -1.48 3.92
CA GLU A 190 -0.63 -1.57 4.28
C GLU A 190 -1.46 -0.85 3.22
N TYR A 191 -2.24 -1.62 2.47
CA TYR A 191 -3.12 -1.12 1.41
C TYR A 191 -4.18 -2.17 1.02
N PRO A 192 -5.49 -1.88 1.18
CA PRO A 192 -6.07 -0.75 1.90
C PRO A 192 -5.81 -0.85 3.43
N PRO A 193 -6.26 0.13 4.25
CA PRO A 193 -6.17 0.03 5.70
C PRO A 193 -6.77 -1.29 6.24
N GLY A 194 -6.07 -1.93 7.17
CA GLY A 194 -6.39 -3.24 7.73
C GLY A 194 -5.86 -4.42 6.91
N VAL A 195 -5.28 -4.19 5.74
CA VAL A 195 -4.71 -5.22 4.85
C VAL A 195 -3.22 -5.02 4.70
N LYS A 196 -2.44 -5.92 5.30
CA LYS A 196 -0.97 -5.86 5.26
C LYS A 196 -0.44 -6.83 4.22
N LEU A 197 0.50 -6.37 3.42
CA LEU A 197 1.24 -7.14 2.43
C LEU A 197 2.69 -7.27 2.89
N VAL A 198 3.14 -8.51 3.07
CA VAL A 198 4.50 -8.84 3.50
C VAL A 198 5.16 -9.67 2.40
N PRO A 199 6.17 -9.17 1.69
CA PRO A 199 6.93 -9.99 0.76
C PRO A 199 7.81 -10.96 1.53
N ILE A 200 7.53 -12.26 1.44
CA ILE A 200 8.31 -13.31 2.10
C ILE A 200 9.09 -14.12 1.08
N GLY A 201 10.35 -14.42 1.37
CA GLY A 201 11.20 -15.19 0.46
C GLY A 201 10.64 -16.59 0.19
N SER A 202 10.34 -16.89 -1.07
CA SER A 202 9.57 -18.07 -1.46
C SER A 202 10.18 -18.81 -2.65
N LYS A 203 9.52 -19.87 -3.13
CA LYS A 203 9.95 -20.67 -4.29
C LYS A 203 9.31 -20.19 -5.60
N THR A 204 9.20 -18.87 -5.76
CA THR A 204 8.66 -18.27 -6.99
C THR A 204 9.54 -18.59 -8.20
N ALA A 205 8.94 -18.53 -9.38
CA ALA A 205 9.69 -18.60 -10.63
C ALA A 205 10.58 -17.37 -10.79
N LYS A 206 11.78 -17.55 -11.35
CA LYS A 206 12.64 -16.42 -11.71
C LYS A 206 11.90 -15.50 -12.70
N PRO A 207 12.07 -14.18 -12.59
CA PRO A 207 13.05 -13.46 -11.76
C PRO A 207 12.60 -13.16 -10.32
N PHE A 208 11.38 -13.55 -9.92
CA PHE A 208 10.84 -13.28 -8.60
C PHE A 208 11.56 -14.07 -7.50
N ARG A 209 11.55 -13.51 -6.29
CA ARG A 209 12.21 -14.09 -5.10
C ARG A 209 11.31 -14.15 -3.87
N THR A 210 10.17 -13.48 -3.92
CA THR A 210 9.22 -13.31 -2.83
C THR A 210 7.81 -13.64 -3.28
N THR A 211 6.98 -14.12 -2.35
CA THR A 211 5.52 -14.18 -2.48
C THR A 211 4.93 -13.14 -1.54
N ASN A 212 3.81 -12.54 -1.90
CA ASN A 212 3.12 -11.60 -1.04
C ASN A 212 2.22 -12.36 -0.07
N LEU A 213 2.67 -12.50 1.18
CA LEU A 213 1.81 -12.92 2.27
C LEU A 213 0.83 -11.78 2.58
N ILE A 214 -0.48 -12.02 2.43
CA ILE A 214 -1.51 -11.03 2.75
C ILE A 214 -2.05 -11.34 4.14
N ILE A 215 -2.21 -10.33 4.98
CA ILE A 215 -2.65 -10.45 6.37
C ILE A 215 -3.82 -9.50 6.61
N PHE A 216 -4.94 -10.06 7.05
CA PHE A 216 -6.10 -9.35 7.58
C PHE A 216 -6.20 -9.68 9.07
N ALA A 217 -6.01 -8.68 9.93
CA ALA A 217 -6.00 -8.90 11.38
C ALA A 217 -6.65 -7.72 12.12
N PRO A 218 -7.99 -7.59 12.08
CA PRO A 218 -8.69 -6.49 12.74
C PRO A 218 -8.43 -6.47 14.26
N GLU A 219 -8.47 -5.29 14.85
CA GLU A 219 -8.31 -5.11 16.31
C GLU A 219 -9.60 -5.46 17.07
N ASN A 220 -10.73 -4.98 16.57
CA ASN A 220 -12.04 -5.16 17.17
C ASN A 220 -12.79 -6.26 16.43
N VAL A 221 -12.68 -7.49 16.94
CA VAL A 221 -13.53 -8.59 16.48
C VAL A 221 -14.83 -8.51 17.26
N SER A 222 -15.90 -8.04 16.62
CA SER A 222 -17.24 -8.15 17.22
C SER A 222 -17.63 -9.63 17.24
N ASN A 223 -17.97 -10.15 18.42
CA ASN A 223 -18.57 -11.48 18.57
C ASN A 223 -20.00 -11.56 17.98
N GLU A 224 -20.52 -10.46 17.43
CA GLU A 224 -21.84 -10.35 16.84
C GLU A 224 -21.88 -10.87 15.40
N SER A 225 -21.64 -12.17 15.21
CA SER A 225 -22.19 -12.86 14.03
C SER A 225 -22.98 -14.09 14.48
N GLU A 226 -24.12 -13.85 15.14
CA GLU A 226 -25.07 -14.92 15.47
C GLU A 226 -25.87 -15.43 14.25
N ASN A 227 -25.60 -14.92 13.04
CA ASN A 227 -26.33 -15.39 11.87
C ASN A 227 -25.54 -15.14 10.58
N ASN A 228 -24.79 -16.13 10.09
CA ASN A 228 -24.39 -16.22 8.67
C ASN A 228 -23.87 -17.63 8.33
N SER A 229 -24.28 -18.14 7.16
CA SER A 229 -23.92 -19.46 6.61
C SER A 229 -22.48 -19.54 6.07
N PHE A 230 -21.52 -18.93 6.76
CA PHE A 230 -20.14 -18.89 6.28
C PHE A 230 -19.45 -20.26 6.44
N VAL A 231 -18.66 -20.64 5.43
CA VAL A 231 -17.90 -21.91 5.41
C VAL A 231 -16.74 -21.90 6.42
N ALA A 232 -16.22 -20.72 6.76
CA ALA A 232 -15.20 -20.53 7.78
C ALA A 232 -15.33 -19.13 8.43
N CYS A 233 -14.91 -19.01 9.68
CA CYS A 233 -14.86 -17.75 10.42
C CYS A 233 -13.59 -17.71 11.26
N GLY A 234 -12.91 -16.56 11.29
CA GLY A 234 -11.72 -16.34 12.11
C GLY A 234 -11.58 -14.88 12.52
N ASP A 235 -10.70 -14.68 13.50
CA ASP A 235 -10.33 -13.37 14.04
C ASP A 235 -9.19 -12.73 13.23
N ALA A 236 -8.52 -13.54 12.40
CA ALA A 236 -7.56 -13.12 11.39
C ALA A 236 -7.58 -14.06 10.19
N LEU A 237 -7.11 -13.55 9.05
CA LEU A 237 -6.92 -14.28 7.81
C LEU A 237 -5.50 -14.02 7.30
N ILE A 238 -4.79 -15.09 6.92
CA ILE A 238 -3.59 -14.98 6.09
C ILE A 238 -3.82 -15.64 4.74
N VAL A 239 -3.21 -15.11 3.69
CA VAL A 239 -3.29 -15.64 2.32
C VAL A 239 -1.91 -16.04 1.84
N ASP A 240 -1.81 -17.25 1.30
CA ASP A 240 -0.63 -17.80 0.63
C ASP A 240 0.67 -17.73 1.47
N PRO A 241 0.75 -18.48 2.58
CA PRO A 241 1.91 -18.48 3.48
C PRO A 241 3.09 -19.29 2.93
N GLY A 242 3.32 -19.29 1.62
CA GLY A 242 4.41 -20.02 1.01
C GLY A 242 5.75 -19.31 1.21
N CYS A 243 6.72 -20.01 1.77
CA CYS A 243 8.06 -19.49 2.00
C CYS A 243 9.11 -20.60 1.93
N ARG A 244 10.38 -20.22 1.75
CA ARG A 244 11.51 -21.16 1.85
C ARG A 244 11.91 -21.36 3.32
N SER A 245 12.70 -22.41 3.57
CA SER A 245 13.16 -22.78 4.91
C SER A 245 13.89 -21.66 5.65
N GLU A 246 14.62 -20.82 4.92
CA GLU A 246 15.36 -19.68 5.45
C GLU A 246 14.44 -18.61 6.06
N PHE A 247 13.16 -18.60 5.68
CA PHE A 247 12.15 -17.63 6.13
C PHE A 247 11.12 -18.25 7.08
N HIS A 248 11.30 -19.50 7.53
CA HIS A 248 10.38 -20.16 8.46
C HIS A 248 10.29 -19.43 9.81
N GLU A 249 11.41 -18.91 10.33
CA GLU A 249 11.41 -18.16 11.60
C GLU A 249 10.61 -16.86 11.49
N GLU A 250 10.71 -16.18 10.34
CA GLU A 250 9.95 -14.99 10.03
C GLU A 250 8.45 -15.29 9.99
N LEU A 251 8.04 -16.31 9.22
CA LEU A 251 6.64 -16.74 9.17
C LEU A 251 6.13 -17.15 10.56
N GLN A 252 6.92 -17.87 11.34
CA GLN A 252 6.58 -18.25 12.71
C GLN A 252 6.31 -17.02 13.59
N LYS A 253 7.14 -15.98 13.53
CA LYS A 253 6.95 -14.74 14.29
C LYS A 253 5.65 -14.03 13.91
N ILE A 254 5.32 -13.99 12.61
CA ILE A 254 4.05 -13.44 12.13
C ILE A 254 2.87 -14.23 12.69
N VAL A 255 2.85 -15.55 12.47
CA VAL A 255 1.73 -16.41 12.90
C VAL A 255 1.54 -16.38 14.40
N ALA A 256 2.62 -16.34 15.18
CA ALA A 256 2.56 -16.29 16.65
C ALA A 256 1.97 -14.97 17.19
N ALA A 257 2.06 -13.88 16.43
CA ALA A 257 1.52 -12.58 16.81
C ALA A 257 0.06 -12.38 16.35
N LEU A 258 -0.47 -13.29 15.53
CA LEU A 258 -1.87 -13.29 15.11
C LEU A 258 -2.79 -13.99 16.14
N PRO A 259 -4.10 -13.66 16.15
CA PRO A 259 -5.10 -14.38 16.94
C PRO A 259 -5.08 -15.89 16.69
N ARG A 260 -5.44 -16.66 17.72
CA ARG A 260 -5.51 -18.13 17.63
C ARG A 260 -6.56 -18.61 16.63
N LYS A 261 -7.70 -17.93 16.51
CA LYS A 261 -8.74 -18.27 15.54
C LYS A 261 -8.35 -17.75 14.15
N LEU A 262 -7.39 -18.41 13.52
CA LEU A 262 -6.79 -18.02 12.25
C LEU A 262 -7.42 -18.78 11.09
N VAL A 263 -7.83 -18.07 10.04
CA VAL A 263 -8.10 -18.67 8.73
C VAL A 263 -6.86 -18.54 7.86
N VAL A 264 -6.53 -19.61 7.14
CA VAL A 264 -5.45 -19.64 6.16
C VAL A 264 -6.09 -19.88 4.81
N PHE A 265 -6.05 -18.89 3.92
CA PHE A 265 -6.52 -19.04 2.55
C PHE A 265 -5.36 -19.36 1.62
N VAL A 266 -5.54 -20.37 0.77
CA VAL A 266 -4.57 -20.73 -0.26
C VAL A 266 -5.22 -20.57 -1.62
N THR A 267 -4.64 -19.71 -2.45
CA THR A 267 -5.13 -19.43 -3.81
C THR A 267 -4.95 -20.65 -4.71
N HIS A 268 -3.76 -21.26 -4.69
CA HIS A 268 -3.44 -22.43 -5.49
C HIS A 268 -2.24 -23.23 -4.95
N HIS A 269 -2.05 -24.43 -5.49
CA HIS A 269 -1.13 -25.47 -4.98
C HIS A 269 0.37 -25.26 -5.21
N HIS A 270 0.81 -24.18 -5.86
CA HIS A 270 2.24 -24.01 -6.13
C HIS A 270 3.02 -23.73 -4.84
N ARG A 271 4.28 -24.18 -4.80
CA ARG A 271 5.12 -24.23 -3.60
C ARG A 271 5.38 -22.87 -2.97
N ASP A 272 5.45 -21.85 -3.80
CA ASP A 272 5.54 -20.44 -3.41
C ASP A 272 4.32 -19.90 -2.67
N HIS A 273 3.19 -20.61 -2.68
CA HIS A 273 1.98 -20.27 -1.92
C HIS A 273 1.73 -21.22 -0.74
N VAL A 274 2.29 -22.44 -0.77
CA VAL A 274 1.92 -23.51 0.17
C VAL A 274 3.06 -24.03 1.05
N ASP A 275 4.33 -23.78 0.76
CA ASP A 275 5.42 -24.47 1.49
C ASP A 275 5.55 -24.08 2.97
N GLY A 276 5.10 -22.89 3.39
CA GLY A 276 5.13 -22.45 4.79
C GLY A 276 3.92 -22.91 5.61
N LEU A 277 2.98 -23.62 4.99
CA LEU A 277 1.78 -24.15 5.65
C LEU A 277 2.08 -25.02 6.88
N SER A 278 3.13 -25.84 6.81
CA SER A 278 3.57 -26.68 7.95
C SER A 278 3.99 -25.85 9.17
N ILE A 279 4.54 -24.66 8.93
CA ILE A 279 4.93 -23.72 9.98
C ILE A 279 3.69 -23.10 10.61
N VAL A 280 2.69 -22.74 9.80
CA VAL A 280 1.41 -22.23 10.31
C VAL A 280 0.75 -23.26 11.21
N GLN A 281 0.64 -24.51 10.76
CA GLN A 281 0.04 -25.61 11.54
C GLN A 281 0.81 -25.87 12.85
N LYS A 282 2.15 -25.84 12.82
CA LYS A 282 2.97 -26.01 14.02
C LYS A 282 2.76 -24.89 15.04
N CYS A 283 2.63 -23.64 14.59
CA CYS A 283 2.50 -22.47 15.46
C CYS A 283 1.06 -22.25 15.92
N ASN A 284 0.09 -22.60 15.07
CA ASN A 284 -1.33 -22.50 15.34
C ASN A 284 -2.07 -23.77 14.84
N PRO A 285 -2.09 -24.85 15.65
CA PRO A 285 -2.72 -26.11 15.26
C PRO A 285 -4.23 -26.03 15.02
N ASN A 286 -4.89 -24.98 15.53
CA ASN A 286 -6.33 -24.76 15.38
C ASN A 286 -6.67 -23.87 14.16
N ALA A 287 -5.67 -23.49 13.36
CA ALA A 287 -5.91 -22.69 12.16
C ALA A 287 -6.78 -23.47 11.17
N THR A 288 -7.75 -22.79 10.56
CA THR A 288 -8.65 -23.38 9.56
C THR A 288 -8.11 -23.10 8.16
N LEU A 289 -7.78 -24.15 7.41
CA LEU A 289 -7.39 -24.02 6.00
C LEU A 289 -8.63 -23.88 5.11
N LEU A 290 -8.73 -22.74 4.42
CA LEU A 290 -9.70 -22.50 3.36
C LEU A 290 -9.01 -22.64 2.01
N VAL A 291 -9.43 -23.62 1.22
CA VAL A 291 -8.77 -23.96 -0.03
C VAL A 291 -9.74 -24.66 -0.98
N HIS A 292 -9.57 -24.47 -2.29
CA HIS A 292 -10.35 -25.19 -3.29
C HIS A 292 -10.06 -26.70 -3.24
N GLU A 293 -11.07 -27.55 -3.45
CA GLU A 293 -10.93 -29.01 -3.34
C GLU A 293 -9.82 -29.60 -4.23
N ASN A 294 -9.67 -29.09 -5.47
CA ASN A 294 -8.60 -29.50 -6.37
C ASN A 294 -7.20 -29.12 -5.87
N THR A 295 -7.08 -27.96 -5.23
CA THR A 295 -5.82 -27.54 -4.60
C THR A 295 -5.52 -28.45 -3.41
N MET A 296 -6.53 -28.74 -2.57
CA MET A 296 -6.40 -29.67 -1.44
C MET A 296 -5.91 -31.07 -1.88
N ARG A 297 -6.47 -31.61 -2.96
CA ARG A 297 -6.03 -32.91 -3.53
C ARG A 297 -4.56 -32.88 -3.96
N ARG A 298 -4.05 -31.74 -4.46
CA ARG A 298 -2.67 -31.61 -4.97
C ARG A 298 -1.64 -31.39 -3.88
N ILE A 299 -1.97 -30.63 -2.83
CA ILE A 299 -1.06 -30.41 -1.70
C ILE A 299 -0.99 -31.62 -0.75
N GLY A 300 -1.96 -32.54 -0.87
CA GLY A 300 -2.05 -33.74 -0.04
C GLY A 300 -2.63 -33.46 1.36
N LYS A 301 -2.91 -34.53 2.11
CA LYS A 301 -3.46 -34.48 3.49
C LYS A 301 -2.45 -33.98 4.55
N VAL A 302 -1.51 -33.11 4.20
CA VAL A 302 -0.54 -32.57 5.18
C VAL A 302 -1.26 -31.78 6.30
N PHE A 303 -2.52 -31.37 6.08
CA PHE A 303 -3.34 -30.58 7.02
C PHE A 303 -4.34 -31.36 7.89
N ILE A 304 -4.44 -32.69 7.76
CA ILE A 304 -5.45 -33.46 8.51
C ILE A 304 -4.75 -34.67 9.13
N GLU A 305 -3.94 -34.45 10.16
CA GLU A 305 -3.52 -35.52 11.08
C GLU A 305 -2.81 -34.91 12.30
N SER A 306 -3.58 -34.70 13.38
CA SER A 306 -3.23 -35.14 14.75
C SER A 306 -4.50 -35.36 15.54
#